data_AF-A0A963US73-F1
#
_entry.id   AF-A0A963US73-F1
#
_cell.length_a   1.000
_cell.length_b   1.000
_cell.length_c   1.000
_cell.angle_alpha   90.00
_cell.angle_beta   90.00
_cell.angle_gamma   90.00
#
_symmetry.space_group_name_H-M   'P 1'
#
loop_
_entity.id
_entity.type
_entity.pdbx_description
1 polymer ?
#
loop_
_entity_poly.entity_id
_entity_poly.type
_entity_poly.pdbx_seq_one_letter_code
_entity_poly.pdbx_strand_id
1 'polypeptide(L)'
;MYGLSGKGRFEASISDFFYTSMGGILTGSLTAIGVFLLSYSGYRRLPGERLSDAWLARVAGASAILVALLPIGRKGYPVCPVETQPICWAFGAHFHPDILHYAAAITFFACMALFCLVQFPRGERRADGRLQWTGRCVTYVACGIVILAAMVAIGAYFIADPDLKAHMVAAKYLFWFESLAVMAFATSWLVKGRALTSLRRIVTRHSN
;
A
#
# COMPACT_ATOMS: atom_id res chain seq x y z
N MET A 1 16.96 -3.61 -17.84
CA MET A 1 16.83 -4.54 -16.70
C MET A 1 16.75 -3.68 -15.44
N TYR A 2 15.59 -3.05 -15.18
CA TYR A 2 15.54 -1.91 -14.24
C TYR A 2 15.41 -2.32 -12.75
N GLY A 3 15.06 -3.57 -12.45
CA GLY A 3 14.86 -4.05 -11.07
C GLY A 3 16.05 -4.77 -10.43
N LEU A 4 17.28 -4.56 -10.91
CA LEU A 4 18.45 -5.28 -10.43
C LEU A 4 19.46 -4.31 -9.82
N SER A 5 19.85 -4.58 -8.57
CA SER A 5 21.09 -4.02 -8.02
C SER A 5 22.29 -4.49 -8.85
N GLY A 6 23.43 -3.78 -8.79
CA GLY A 6 24.63 -3.93 -9.63
C GLY A 6 25.28 -5.33 -9.75
N LYS A 7 24.66 -6.38 -9.19
CA LYS A 7 24.97 -7.80 -9.41
C LYS A 7 23.87 -8.60 -10.12
N GLY A 8 22.83 -7.97 -10.68
CA GLY A 8 21.74 -8.70 -11.33
C GLY A 8 20.77 -9.38 -10.36
N ARG A 9 20.64 -8.89 -9.12
CA ARG A 9 19.85 -9.55 -8.05
C ARG A 9 18.58 -8.77 -7.74
N PHE A 10 17.47 -9.50 -7.63
CA PHE A 10 16.18 -9.02 -7.16
C PHE A 10 16.22 -8.70 -5.65
N GLU A 11 15.48 -7.70 -5.21
CA GLU A 11 15.57 -7.19 -3.84
C GLU A 11 14.70 -7.95 -2.82
N ALA A 12 15.08 -7.89 -1.53
CA ALA A 12 14.45 -8.67 -0.46
C ALA A 12 13.11 -8.12 0.03
N SER A 13 12.89 -6.81 -0.14
CA SER A 13 11.64 -6.09 0.10
C SER A 13 11.36 -5.10 -1.05
N ILE A 14 10.14 -4.59 -1.13
CA ILE A 14 9.78 -3.48 -2.03
C ILE A 14 10.57 -2.23 -1.65
N SER A 15 10.75 -1.95 -0.35
CA SER A 15 11.49 -0.76 0.10
C SER A 15 12.97 -0.83 -0.24
N ASP A 16 13.58 -2.00 -0.38
CA ASP A 16 14.97 -2.13 -0.85
C ASP A 16 15.17 -1.58 -2.27
N PHE A 17 14.10 -1.43 -3.08
CA PHE A 17 14.18 -0.83 -4.41
C PHE A 17 14.50 0.66 -4.37
N PHE A 18 14.38 1.36 -3.23
CA PHE A 18 14.90 2.72 -3.06
C PHE A 18 16.37 2.83 -3.46
N TYR A 19 17.13 1.73 -3.34
CA TYR A 19 18.56 1.67 -3.60
C TYR A 19 18.93 1.10 -4.98
N THR A 20 17.94 0.94 -5.88
CA THR A 20 18.09 0.40 -7.24
C THR A 20 17.56 1.40 -8.26
N SER A 21 17.85 1.27 -9.56
CA SER A 21 17.35 2.20 -10.60
C SER A 21 15.82 2.38 -10.63
N MET A 22 15.04 1.54 -9.94
CA MET A 22 13.60 1.74 -9.70
C MET A 22 13.27 2.72 -8.55
N GLY A 23 14.22 3.21 -7.76
CA GLY A 23 13.96 4.02 -6.56
C GLY A 23 13.16 5.29 -6.86
N GLY A 24 13.46 5.96 -7.97
CA GLY A 24 12.67 7.10 -8.46
C GLY A 24 11.23 6.71 -8.85
N ILE A 25 11.05 5.53 -9.45
CA ILE A 25 9.72 5.02 -9.82
C ILE A 25 8.92 4.68 -8.56
N LEU A 26 9.53 4.01 -7.58
CA LEU A 26 8.89 3.69 -6.31
C LEU A 26 8.46 4.98 -5.59
N THR A 27 9.37 5.93 -5.45
CA THR A 27 9.12 7.22 -4.77
C THR A 27 8.05 8.03 -5.49
N GLY A 28 8.15 8.16 -6.82
CA GLY A 28 7.16 8.87 -7.64
C GLY A 28 5.78 8.23 -7.58
N SER A 29 5.71 6.89 -7.62
CA SER A 29 4.45 6.15 -7.54
C SER A 29 3.76 6.33 -6.19
N LEU A 30 4.50 6.18 -5.09
CA LEU A 30 3.97 6.37 -3.74
C LEU A 30 3.53 7.82 -3.50
N THR A 31 4.30 8.78 -4.00
CA THR A 31 3.94 10.20 -3.93
C THR A 31 2.66 10.48 -4.71
N ALA A 32 2.54 9.96 -5.94
CA ALA A 32 1.34 10.11 -6.77
C ALA A 32 0.11 9.47 -6.11
N ILE A 33 0.25 8.24 -5.56
CA ILE A 33 -0.80 7.58 -4.77
C ILE A 33 -1.19 8.44 -3.57
N GLY A 34 -0.20 8.99 -2.87
CA GLY A 34 -0.40 9.84 -1.71
C GLY A 34 -1.20 11.11 -2.01
N VAL A 35 -0.80 11.85 -3.04
CA VAL A 35 -1.49 13.06 -3.51
C VAL A 35 -2.91 12.72 -3.99
N PHE A 36 -3.07 11.62 -4.72
CA PHE A 36 -4.37 11.14 -5.17
C PHE A 36 -5.32 10.87 -3.99
N LEU A 37 -4.85 10.18 -2.95
CA LEU A 37 -5.64 9.89 -1.74
C LEU A 37 -5.91 11.14 -0.89
N LEU A 38 -4.97 12.09 -0.81
CA LEU A 38 -5.18 13.36 -0.10
C LEU A 38 -6.21 14.25 -0.79
N SER A 39 -6.28 14.19 -2.12
CA SER A 39 -7.24 14.93 -2.95
C SER A 39 -8.65 14.34 -2.89
N TYR A 40 -8.83 13.19 -2.23
CA TYR A 40 -10.13 12.54 -2.09
C TYR A 40 -11.02 13.28 -1.08
N SER A 41 -12.10 13.89 -1.57
CA SER A 41 -13.06 14.63 -0.74
C SER A 41 -13.99 13.73 0.08
N GLY A 42 -14.09 12.45 -0.27
CA GLY A 42 -14.99 11.48 0.37
C GLY A 42 -16.47 11.71 0.15
N TYR A 43 -17.26 10.76 0.63
CA TYR A 43 -18.72 10.81 0.59
C TYR A 43 -19.28 11.46 1.86
N ARG A 44 -20.51 11.97 1.75
CA ARG A 44 -21.25 12.49 2.91
C ARG A 44 -21.44 11.37 3.93
N ARG A 45 -21.08 11.64 5.18
CA ARG A 45 -21.22 10.66 6.27
C ARG A 45 -22.69 10.29 6.48
N LEU A 46 -22.96 8.99 6.59
CA LEU A 46 -24.30 8.48 6.91
C LEU A 46 -24.51 8.41 8.44
N PRO A 47 -25.75 8.51 8.94
CA PRO A 47 -26.05 8.30 10.36
C PRO A 47 -25.55 6.92 10.82
N GLY A 48 -24.79 6.89 11.92
CA GLY A 48 -24.19 5.65 12.46
C GLY A 48 -22.82 5.26 11.88
N GLU A 49 -22.27 6.08 10.98
CA GLU A 49 -20.94 5.85 10.41
C GLU A 49 -19.81 6.16 11.40
N ARG A 50 -19.05 5.12 11.78
CA ARG A 50 -17.91 5.25 12.71
C ARG A 50 -16.60 5.70 12.05
N LEU A 51 -16.42 5.42 10.76
CA LEU A 51 -15.15 5.66 10.05
C LEU A 51 -15.37 6.38 8.73
N SER A 52 -14.98 7.65 8.66
CA SER A 52 -15.06 8.45 7.45
C SER A 52 -14.05 8.00 6.39
N ASP A 53 -14.52 7.80 5.17
CA ASP A 53 -13.68 7.47 4.02
C ASP A 53 -12.72 8.61 3.65
N ALA A 54 -13.15 9.89 3.73
CA ALA A 54 -12.29 11.06 3.52
C ALA A 54 -11.11 11.08 4.52
N TRP A 55 -11.39 10.84 5.79
CA TRP A 55 -10.35 10.83 6.82
C TRP A 55 -9.39 9.65 6.61
N LEU A 56 -9.93 8.46 6.34
CA LEU A 56 -9.11 7.27 6.05
C LEU A 56 -8.22 7.48 4.82
N ALA A 57 -8.74 8.13 3.77
CA ALA A 57 -7.96 8.47 2.58
C ALA A 57 -6.84 9.46 2.89
N ARG A 58 -7.08 10.46 3.74
CA ARG A 58 -6.04 11.42 4.13
C ARG A 58 -4.93 10.76 4.93
N VAL A 59 -5.27 9.89 5.89
CA VAL A 59 -4.27 9.12 6.67
C VAL A 59 -3.48 8.21 5.75
N ALA A 60 -4.16 7.48 4.85
CA ALA A 60 -3.51 6.64 3.86
C ALA A 60 -2.58 7.46 2.94
N GLY A 61 -3.06 8.59 2.42
CA GLY A 61 -2.29 9.44 1.52
C GLY A 61 -1.06 10.04 2.19
N ALA A 62 -1.19 10.57 3.41
CA ALA A 62 -0.06 11.04 4.20
C ALA A 62 0.94 9.93 4.50
N SER A 63 0.47 8.74 4.89
CA SER A 63 1.33 7.59 5.14
C SER A 63 2.07 7.12 3.89
N ALA A 64 1.45 7.13 2.71
CA ALA A 64 2.12 6.80 1.44
C ALA A 64 3.24 7.79 1.11
N ILE A 65 3.00 9.10 1.31
CA ILE A 65 4.03 10.13 1.13
C ILE A 65 5.16 9.94 2.14
N LEU A 66 4.85 9.62 3.41
CA LEU A 66 5.89 9.34 4.40
C LEU A 66 6.74 8.13 4.01
N VAL A 67 6.14 7.03 3.53
CA VAL A 67 6.90 5.88 3.00
C VAL A 67 7.81 6.31 1.84
N ALA A 68 7.30 7.16 0.94
CA ALA A 68 8.05 7.67 -0.21
C ALA A 68 9.24 8.55 0.19
N LEU A 69 9.07 9.37 1.23
CA LEU A 69 10.06 10.34 1.68
C LEU A 69 11.01 9.79 2.73
N LEU A 70 10.71 8.66 3.37
CA LEU A 70 11.48 8.15 4.51
C LEU A 70 12.02 6.75 4.21
N PRO A 71 13.04 6.57 3.36
CA PRO A 71 13.59 5.25 3.03
C PRO A 71 14.31 4.58 4.21
N ILE A 72 14.16 3.25 4.35
CA ILE A 72 14.80 2.40 5.38
C ILE A 72 16.32 2.35 5.17
N GLY A 73 17.12 2.44 6.24
CA GLY A 73 18.56 2.28 6.20
C GLY A 73 19.03 0.90 5.72
N ARG A 74 19.98 0.88 4.77
CA ARG A 74 20.54 -0.36 4.20
C ARG A 74 22.07 -0.41 4.30
N LYS A 75 22.59 -1.46 4.93
CA LYS A 75 24.03 -1.69 5.07
C LYS A 75 24.69 -1.84 3.69
N GLY A 76 25.79 -1.11 3.46
CA GLY A 76 26.56 -1.16 2.20
C GLY A 76 26.04 -0.23 1.11
N TYR A 77 24.96 0.51 1.35
CA TYR A 77 24.55 1.64 0.51
C TYR A 77 24.85 2.93 1.28
N PRO A 78 25.92 3.66 0.93
CA PRO A 78 26.30 4.86 1.65
C PRO A 78 25.16 5.88 1.59
N VAL A 79 24.80 6.39 2.76
CA VAL A 79 23.78 7.42 2.96
C VAL A 79 24.43 8.74 2.54
N CYS A 80 24.14 9.20 1.32
CA CYS A 80 24.90 10.27 0.67
C CYS A 80 24.92 11.57 1.51
N PRO A 81 26.10 12.10 1.89
CA PRO A 81 26.23 13.48 2.36
C PRO A 81 26.58 14.47 1.21
N VAL A 82 26.61 13.99 -0.06
CA VAL A 82 27.14 14.65 -1.29
C VAL A 82 28.68 14.62 -1.31
N GLU A 83 29.42 14.21 -2.35
CA GLU A 83 29.54 14.70 -3.74
C GLU A 83 30.35 13.63 -4.53
N THR A 84 30.01 13.28 -5.78
CA THR A 84 30.79 12.49 -6.80
C THR A 84 30.17 11.23 -7.44
N GLN A 85 28.90 10.86 -7.20
CA GLN A 85 28.24 9.77 -7.98
C GLN A 85 26.96 10.27 -8.67
N PRO A 86 26.77 10.04 -9.99
CA PRO A 86 25.75 10.72 -10.80
C PRO A 86 24.29 10.24 -10.56
N ILE A 87 24.05 9.31 -9.63
CA ILE A 87 22.73 8.69 -9.39
C ILE A 87 22.51 8.42 -7.88
N CYS A 88 22.97 9.31 -6.99
CA CYS A 88 22.49 9.26 -5.59
C CYS A 88 20.96 9.41 -5.61
N TRP A 89 20.26 8.54 -4.89
CA TRP A 89 18.79 8.49 -4.78
C TRP A 89 18.25 9.79 -4.19
N ALA A 90 18.08 10.81 -5.03
CA ALA A 90 17.77 12.20 -4.66
C ALA A 90 16.37 12.39 -4.03
N PHE A 91 15.64 11.30 -3.79
CA PHE A 91 14.25 11.34 -3.39
C PHE A 91 14.11 10.69 -2.01
N GLY A 92 14.09 11.52 -0.96
CA GLY A 92 13.86 11.10 0.42
C GLY A 92 14.76 11.77 1.45
N ALA A 93 14.25 11.91 2.67
CA ALA A 93 14.99 12.29 3.86
C ALA A 93 15.58 11.04 4.52
N HIS A 94 16.90 10.98 4.62
CA HIS A 94 17.62 9.82 5.16
C HIS A 94 18.11 10.00 6.61
N PHE A 95 17.86 11.16 7.22
CA PHE A 95 18.31 11.53 8.56
C PHE A 95 17.30 11.15 9.65
N HIS A 96 16.59 10.03 9.48
CA HIS A 96 15.50 9.63 10.36
C HIS A 96 15.65 8.17 10.81
N PRO A 97 15.06 7.77 11.94
CA PRO A 97 15.10 6.38 12.38
C PRO A 97 14.16 5.50 11.54
N ASP A 98 14.60 4.30 11.13
CA ASP A 98 13.83 3.35 10.30
C ASP A 98 12.39 3.08 10.80
N ILE A 99 12.16 3.24 12.11
CA ILE A 99 10.83 3.08 12.71
C ILE A 99 9.77 4.00 12.10
N LEU A 100 10.14 5.19 11.61
CA LEU A 100 9.18 6.08 10.95
C LEU A 100 8.71 5.51 9.62
N HIS A 101 9.62 4.91 8.84
CA HIS A 101 9.27 4.19 7.63
C HIS A 101 8.31 3.04 7.94
N TYR A 102 8.65 2.19 8.92
CA TYR A 102 7.81 1.05 9.30
C TYR A 102 6.44 1.51 9.80
N ALA A 103 6.37 2.54 10.64
CA ALA A 103 5.11 3.08 11.13
C ALA A 103 4.24 3.64 9.98
N ALA A 104 4.85 4.34 9.03
CA ALA A 104 4.16 4.83 7.84
C ALA A 104 3.65 3.67 6.96
N ALA A 105 4.48 2.65 6.71
CA ALA A 105 4.10 1.49 5.90
C ALA A 105 2.98 0.67 6.55
N ILE A 106 3.07 0.39 7.85
CA ILE A 106 2.02 -0.29 8.63
C ILE A 106 0.72 0.51 8.55
N THR A 107 0.79 1.83 8.75
CA THR A 107 -0.39 2.71 8.67
C THR A 107 -1.01 2.67 7.28
N PHE A 108 -0.19 2.73 6.23
CA PHE A 108 -0.65 2.67 4.85
C PHE A 108 -1.38 1.36 4.55
N PHE A 109 -0.76 0.21 4.81
CA PHE A 109 -1.36 -1.10 4.58
C PHE A 109 -2.60 -1.34 5.46
N ALA A 110 -2.59 -0.88 6.72
CA ALA A 110 -3.77 -0.93 7.58
C ALA A 110 -4.94 -0.13 6.97
N CYS A 111 -4.68 1.06 6.43
CA CYS A 111 -5.71 1.83 5.74
C CYS A 111 -6.23 1.10 4.49
N MET A 112 -5.34 0.49 3.70
CA MET A 112 -5.74 -0.33 2.53
C MET A 112 -6.66 -1.48 2.95
N ALA A 113 -6.31 -2.20 4.02
CA ALA A 113 -7.16 -3.25 4.57
C ALA A 113 -8.52 -2.71 5.06
N LEU A 114 -8.55 -1.56 5.73
CA LEU A 114 -9.78 -0.93 6.18
C LEU A 114 -10.66 -0.47 5.00
N PHE A 115 -10.07 0.02 3.91
CA PHE A 115 -10.83 0.29 2.69
C PHE A 115 -11.50 -0.98 2.17
N CYS A 116 -10.76 -2.08 2.07
CA CYS A 116 -11.27 -3.37 1.62
C CYS A 116 -12.37 -3.95 2.54
N LEU A 117 -12.18 -3.90 3.86
CA LEU A 117 -13.06 -4.58 4.82
C LEU A 117 -14.25 -3.74 5.25
N VAL A 118 -14.10 -2.42 5.30
CA VAL A 118 -15.09 -1.52 5.89
C VAL A 118 -15.70 -0.59 4.85
N GLN A 119 -14.90 0.05 4.00
CA GLN A 119 -15.40 1.10 3.12
C GLN A 119 -16.03 0.57 1.83
N PHE A 120 -15.34 -0.32 1.11
CA PHE A 120 -15.82 -0.85 -0.16
C PHE A 120 -17.10 -1.68 -0.03
N PRO A 121 -17.26 -2.54 1.00
CA PRO A 121 -18.47 -3.36 1.17
C PRO A 121 -19.71 -2.56 1.58
N ARG A 122 -19.61 -1.26 1.87
CA ARG A 122 -20.78 -0.42 2.22
C ARG A 122 -21.83 -0.39 1.13
N GLY A 123 -21.39 -0.38 -0.13
CA GLY A 123 -22.29 -0.42 -1.29
C GLY A 123 -22.97 -1.78 -1.50
N GLU A 124 -22.63 -2.77 -0.68
CA GLU A 124 -23.16 -4.14 -0.74
C GLU A 124 -23.99 -4.45 0.53
N ARG A 125 -24.60 -3.44 1.16
CA ARG A 125 -25.49 -3.63 2.31
C ARG A 125 -26.95 -3.54 1.88
N ARG A 126 -27.79 -4.39 2.47
CA ARG A 126 -29.25 -4.37 2.31
C ARG A 126 -29.87 -3.20 3.11
N ALA A 127 -31.15 -2.97 2.88
CA ALA A 127 -31.93 -1.96 3.61
C ALA A 127 -31.95 -2.18 5.14
N ASP A 128 -31.83 -3.44 5.58
CA ASP A 128 -31.73 -3.82 7.00
C ASP A 128 -30.32 -3.62 7.60
N GLY A 129 -29.36 -3.10 6.81
CA GLY A 129 -27.98 -2.87 7.22
C GLY A 129 -27.07 -4.11 7.16
N ARG A 130 -27.60 -5.30 6.88
CA ARG A 130 -26.82 -6.54 6.79
C ARG A 130 -26.00 -6.57 5.50
N LEU A 131 -24.83 -7.18 5.57
CA LEU A 131 -23.95 -7.35 4.43
C LEU A 131 -24.56 -8.37 3.45
N GLN A 132 -24.68 -7.97 2.19
CA GLN A 132 -25.05 -8.84 1.09
C GLN A 132 -23.78 -9.40 0.46
N TRP A 133 -23.61 -10.72 0.54
CA TRP A 133 -22.47 -11.43 -0.02
C TRP A 133 -22.57 -11.55 -1.55
N THR A 134 -22.39 -10.44 -2.24
CA THR A 134 -22.20 -10.41 -3.71
C THR A 134 -20.77 -10.81 -4.07
N GLY A 135 -20.53 -11.17 -5.33
CA GLY A 135 -19.17 -11.46 -5.80
C GLY A 135 -18.17 -10.32 -5.52
N ARG A 136 -18.63 -9.06 -5.62
CA ARG A 136 -17.82 -7.88 -5.27
C ARG A 136 -17.50 -7.82 -3.79
N CYS A 137 -18.50 -8.03 -2.94
CA CYS A 137 -18.32 -8.09 -1.49
C CYS A 137 -17.29 -9.15 -1.09
N VAL A 138 -17.39 -10.35 -1.68
CA VAL A 138 -16.44 -11.44 -1.46
C VAL A 138 -15.03 -11.01 -1.88
N THR A 139 -14.86 -10.40 -3.06
CA THR A 139 -13.54 -9.90 -3.49
C THR A 139 -12.96 -8.88 -2.50
N TYR A 140 -13.76 -7.90 -2.05
CA TYR A 140 -13.28 -6.88 -1.11
C TYR A 140 -12.85 -7.51 0.22
N VAL A 141 -13.67 -8.39 0.79
CA VAL A 141 -13.38 -9.04 2.07
C VAL A 141 -12.16 -9.95 1.96
N ALA A 142 -12.08 -10.78 0.90
CA ALA A 142 -10.94 -11.65 0.66
C ALA A 142 -9.63 -10.86 0.52
N CYS A 143 -9.64 -9.78 -0.27
CA CYS A 143 -8.46 -8.93 -0.43
C CYS A 143 -8.06 -8.25 0.88
N GLY A 144 -9.02 -7.80 1.67
CA GLY A 144 -8.76 -7.23 3.00
C GLY A 144 -8.13 -8.24 3.97
N ILE A 145 -8.63 -9.47 4.00
CA ILE A 145 -8.07 -10.57 4.80
C ILE A 145 -6.65 -10.90 4.34
N VAL A 146 -6.39 -10.96 3.03
CA VAL A 146 -5.06 -11.20 2.47
C VAL A 146 -4.07 -10.11 2.90
N ILE A 147 -4.47 -8.83 2.88
CA ILE A 147 -3.62 -7.73 3.35
C ILE A 147 -3.29 -7.90 4.83
N LEU A 148 -4.29 -8.20 5.68
CA LEU A 148 -4.04 -8.42 7.12
C LEU A 148 -3.13 -9.62 7.38
N ALA A 149 -3.34 -10.74 6.67
CA ALA A 149 -2.50 -11.93 6.77
C ALA A 149 -1.05 -11.62 6.35
N ALA A 150 -0.87 -10.86 5.26
CA ALA A 150 0.44 -10.42 4.83
C ALA A 150 1.12 -9.50 5.85
N MET A 151 0.39 -8.59 6.49
CA MET A 151 0.93 -7.75 7.56
C MET A 151 1.37 -8.58 8.78
N VAL A 152 0.60 -9.59 9.18
CA VAL A 152 0.98 -10.52 10.26
C VAL A 152 2.24 -11.31 9.89
N ALA A 153 2.31 -11.81 8.66
CA ALA A 153 3.48 -12.51 8.13
C ALA A 153 4.73 -11.61 8.14
N ILE A 154 4.61 -10.37 7.66
CA ILE A 154 5.68 -9.36 7.75
C ILE A 154 6.08 -9.10 9.21
N GLY A 155 5.13 -9.02 10.14
CA GLY A 155 5.40 -8.91 11.57
C GLY A 155 6.25 -10.06 12.11
N ALA A 156 6.00 -11.30 11.66
CA ALA A 156 6.77 -12.48 12.04
C ALA A 156 8.26 -12.37 11.65
N TYR A 157 8.57 -11.69 10.54
CA TYR A 157 9.97 -11.44 10.15
C TYR A 157 10.74 -10.66 11.23
N PHE A 158 10.11 -9.70 11.92
CA PHE A 158 10.83 -8.88 12.90
C PHE A 158 11.18 -9.65 14.19
N ILE A 159 10.38 -10.66 14.55
CA ILE A 159 10.58 -11.49 15.74
C ILE A 159 11.36 -12.79 15.48
N ALA A 160 11.61 -13.13 14.22
CA ALA A 160 12.38 -14.32 13.85
C ALA A 160 13.83 -14.27 14.36
N ASP A 161 14.39 -15.43 14.68
CA ASP A 161 15.80 -15.59 15.03
C ASP A 161 16.71 -15.33 13.83
N PRO A 162 18.03 -15.09 14.04
CA PRO A 162 18.95 -14.75 12.96
C PRO A 162 19.04 -15.79 11.84
N ASP A 163 18.97 -17.07 12.16
CA ASP A 163 19.07 -18.15 11.17
C ASP A 163 17.82 -18.19 10.31
N LEU A 164 16.63 -18.16 10.92
CA LEU A 164 15.36 -18.07 10.19
C LEU A 164 15.28 -16.80 9.35
N LYS A 165 15.71 -15.64 9.88
CA LYS A 165 15.78 -14.38 9.11
C LYS A 165 16.64 -14.51 7.88
N ALA A 166 17.81 -15.15 7.96
CA ALA A 166 18.68 -15.36 6.80
C ALA A 166 17.98 -16.18 5.70
N HIS A 167 17.25 -17.24 6.08
CA HIS A 167 16.44 -18.03 5.15
C HIS A 167 15.30 -17.20 4.53
N MET A 168 14.59 -16.40 5.33
CA MET A 168 13.52 -15.51 4.87
C MET A 168 14.03 -14.46 3.87
N VAL A 169 15.19 -13.85 4.14
CA VAL A 169 15.84 -12.90 3.23
C VAL A 169 16.25 -13.58 1.93
N ALA A 170 16.81 -14.80 1.99
CA ALA A 170 17.15 -15.57 0.80
C ALA A 170 15.91 -15.91 -0.04
N ALA A 171 14.79 -16.22 0.61
CA ALA A 171 13.50 -16.51 -0.01
C ALA A 171 12.71 -15.27 -0.46
N LYS A 172 13.22 -14.05 -0.24
CA LYS A 172 12.52 -12.79 -0.58
C LYS A 172 11.17 -12.66 0.12
N TYR A 173 11.12 -13.13 1.36
CA TYR A 173 9.90 -13.24 2.14
C TYR A 173 9.12 -11.92 2.23
N LEU A 174 9.78 -10.84 2.65
CA LEU A 174 9.15 -9.52 2.78
C LEU A 174 8.57 -9.05 1.44
N PHE A 175 9.37 -9.11 0.37
CA PHE A 175 8.95 -8.71 -0.96
C PHE A 175 7.65 -9.41 -1.39
N TRP A 176 7.54 -10.73 -1.17
CA TRP A 176 6.36 -11.49 -1.59
C TRP A 176 5.11 -11.09 -0.82
N PHE A 177 5.20 -10.91 0.49
CA PHE A 177 4.05 -10.50 1.30
C PHE A 177 3.64 -9.04 1.06
N GLU A 178 4.60 -8.13 0.88
CA GLU A 178 4.34 -6.75 0.48
C GLU A 178 3.65 -6.70 -0.89
N SER A 179 4.19 -7.44 -1.87
CA SER A 179 3.61 -7.52 -3.22
C SER A 179 2.22 -8.13 -3.22
N LEU A 180 2.00 -9.18 -2.43
CA LEU A 180 0.68 -9.82 -2.27
C LEU A 180 -0.33 -8.83 -1.68
N ALA A 181 0.04 -8.05 -0.67
CA ALA A 181 -0.81 -7.03 -0.09
C ALA A 181 -1.15 -5.90 -1.10
N VAL A 182 -0.16 -5.42 -1.86
CA VAL A 182 -0.37 -4.43 -2.93
C VAL A 182 -1.30 -4.96 -4.01
N MET A 183 -1.08 -6.20 -4.49
CA MET A 183 -1.90 -6.82 -5.52
C MET A 183 -3.33 -7.09 -5.05
N ALA A 184 -3.52 -7.49 -3.79
CA ALA A 184 -4.84 -7.66 -3.19
C ALA A 184 -5.60 -6.33 -3.16
N PHE A 185 -4.95 -5.26 -2.70
CA PHE A 185 -5.58 -3.94 -2.71
C PHE A 185 -5.92 -3.48 -4.14
N ALA A 186 -4.98 -3.57 -5.08
CA ALA A 186 -5.19 -3.19 -6.48
C ALA A 186 -6.37 -3.95 -7.11
N THR A 187 -6.49 -5.25 -6.83
CA THR A 187 -7.60 -6.08 -7.31
C THR A 187 -8.94 -5.58 -6.76
N SER A 188 -9.01 -5.34 -5.44
CA SER A 188 -10.23 -4.81 -4.81
C SER A 188 -10.62 -3.43 -5.37
N TRP A 189 -9.63 -2.57 -5.63
CA TRP A 189 -9.83 -1.23 -6.17
C TRP A 189 -10.38 -1.28 -7.60
N LEU A 190 -9.84 -2.15 -8.46
CA LEU A 190 -10.32 -2.33 -9.83
C LEU A 190 -11.77 -2.82 -9.86
N VAL A 191 -12.15 -3.73 -8.96
CA VAL A 191 -13.53 -4.19 -8.84
C VAL A 191 -14.45 -3.05 -8.40
N LYS A 192 -14.02 -2.22 -7.44
CA LYS A 192 -14.78 -1.03 -7.00
C LYS A 192 -14.95 -0.02 -8.14
N GLY A 193 -13.90 0.25 -8.90
CA GLY A 193 -13.93 1.17 -10.04
C GLY A 193 -14.89 0.71 -11.14
N ARG A 194 -14.85 -0.59 -11.51
CA ARG A 194 -15.80 -1.16 -12.49
C ARG A 194 -17.25 -1.05 -12.02
N ALA A 195 -17.51 -1.25 -10.73
CA ALA A 195 -18.85 -1.12 -10.17
C ALA A 195 -19.41 0.30 -10.33
N LEU A 196 -18.60 1.33 -10.07
CA LEU A 196 -18.98 2.73 -10.25
C LEU A 196 -19.28 3.07 -11.72
N THR A 197 -18.45 2.59 -12.65
CA THR A 197 -18.66 2.78 -14.09
C THR A 197 -19.94 2.10 -14.59
N SER A 198 -20.26 0.92 -14.08
CA SER A 198 -21.51 0.22 -14.41
C SER A 198 -22.74 0.94 -13.87
N LEU A 199 -22.70 1.43 -12.63
CA LEU A 199 -23.80 2.22 -12.05
C LEU A 199 -24.05 3.51 -12.84
N ARG A 200 -22.99 4.26 -13.17
CA ARG A 200 -23.11 5.49 -13.96
C ARG A 200 -23.82 5.26 -15.29
N ARG A 201 -23.48 4.17 -16.00
CA ARG A 201 -24.10 3.81 -17.29
C ARG A 201 -25.59 3.48 -17.17
N ILE A 202 -26.01 2.85 -16.07
CA ILE A 202 -27.42 2.53 -15.82
C ILE A 202 -28.20 3.83 -15.59
N VAL A 203 -27.70 4.72 -14.73
CA VAL A 203 -28.37 6.00 -14.42
C VAL A 203 -28.56 6.85 -15.68
N THR A 204 -27.53 6.98 -16.53
CA THR A 204 -27.62 7.76 -17.77
C THR A 204 -28.60 7.21 -18.81
N ARG A 205 -28.91 5.91 -18.76
CA ARG A 205 -29.89 5.28 -19.66
C ARG A 205 -31.34 5.51 -19.25
N HIS A 206 -31.59 5.83 -17.99
CA HIS A 206 -32.93 6.12 -17.48
C HIS A 206 -33.29 7.61 -17.52
N SER A 207 -32.31 8.48 -17.76
CA SER A 207 -32.48 9.94 -17.88
C SER A 207 -32.67 10.44 -19.32
N ASN A 208 -32.56 9.54 -20.31
CA ASN A 208 -32.84 9.78 -21.73
C ASN A 208 -34.04 8.94 -22.15
#